data_AF-A0A966EWS4-F1
#
_entry.id   AF-A0A966EWS4-F1
#
_cell.length_a   1.000
_cell.length_b   1.000
_cell.length_c   1.000
_cell.angle_alpha   90.00
_cell.angle_beta   90.00
_cell.angle_gamma   90.00
#
_symmetry.space_group_name_H-M   'P 1'
#
loop_
_entity.id
_entity.type
_entity.pdbx_description
1 polymer ?
#
loop_
_entity_poly.entity_id
_entity_poly.type
_entity_poly.pdbx_seq_one_letter_code
_entity_poly.pdbx_strand_id
1 'polypeptide(L)'
;MKIRTYSVIIGLVILIIVGALYFSQERMAATTVVGNTPSEVSIPEISTTKTVTALESNVEIGTEGFATNVDVSGAAFDEPVLITFETDGDSLHTIAVPTIELPLCAAYGKIADVNDILIGDRLSVRGMTDEDGRLVPCDSDLHFLTISTVYTDETTGLTFVYRKSPDGYLREGDEYKISTDPNFVTGVALTTKKGALELLLSDVPRELPPSIKLRVYKNSEEQSPLEWAKANAVESNYALALFEPAEISVGKREAVGFTADGLYMAKIYIVAFGENILTITGEYLEEDSMAYRDIEQIVNTVSFSKS
;
A
#
# COMPACT_ATOMS: atom_id res chain seq x y z
N MET A 1 -16.68 -38.29 -6.23
CA MET A 1 -17.51 -37.49 -7.16
C MET A 1 -17.88 -36.16 -6.49
N LYS A 2 -16.98 -35.17 -6.50
CA LYS A 2 -17.15 -33.83 -5.90
C LYS A 2 -16.37 -32.81 -6.76
N ILE A 3 -16.92 -32.42 -7.92
CA ILE A 3 -16.28 -31.41 -8.81
C ILE A 3 -17.29 -30.32 -9.24
N ARG A 4 -18.55 -30.33 -8.78
CA ARG A 4 -19.58 -29.43 -9.33
C ARG A 4 -19.82 -28.11 -8.61
N THR A 5 -19.13 -27.79 -7.51
CA THR A 5 -19.44 -26.58 -6.72
C THR A 5 -18.55 -25.36 -7.03
N TYR A 6 -17.37 -25.55 -7.62
CA TYR A 6 -16.41 -24.45 -7.85
C TYR A 6 -16.75 -23.56 -9.06
N SER A 7 -17.45 -24.07 -10.08
CA SER A 7 -17.77 -23.30 -11.29
C SER A 7 -18.82 -22.21 -11.08
N VAL A 8 -19.65 -22.29 -10.03
CA VAL A 8 -20.72 -21.31 -9.79
C VAL A 8 -20.19 -20.05 -9.10
N ILE A 9 -19.15 -20.17 -8.28
CA ILE A 9 -18.57 -19.03 -7.54
C ILE A 9 -17.73 -18.15 -8.47
N ILE A 10 -16.96 -18.76 -9.39
CA ILE A 10 -16.16 -18.03 -10.38
C ILE A 10 -17.04 -17.22 -11.33
N GLY A 11 -18.18 -17.76 -11.74
CA GLY A 11 -19.13 -17.06 -12.62
C GLY A 11 -19.76 -15.81 -11.98
N LEU A 12 -19.94 -15.79 -10.65
CA LEU A 12 -20.57 -14.67 -9.95
C LEU A 12 -19.59 -13.50 -9.73
N VAL A 13 -18.31 -13.80 -9.47
CA VAL A 13 -17.26 -12.79 -9.27
C VAL A 13 -16.94 -12.04 -10.57
N ILE A 14 -16.94 -12.74 -11.71
CA ILE A 14 -16.71 -12.13 -13.02
C ILE A 14 -17.83 -11.12 -13.38
N LEU A 15 -19.07 -11.40 -12.99
CA LEU A 15 -20.22 -10.55 -13.32
C LEU A 15 -20.24 -9.22 -12.55
N ILE A 16 -19.70 -9.20 -11.33
CA ILE A 16 -19.58 -7.97 -10.51
C ILE A 16 -18.47 -7.07 -11.06
N ILE A 17 -17.35 -7.64 -11.52
CA ILE A 17 -16.21 -6.88 -12.05
C ILE A 17 -16.54 -6.25 -13.42
N VAL A 18 -17.28 -6.96 -14.29
CA VAL A 18 -17.70 -6.40 -15.60
C VAL A 18 -18.72 -5.26 -15.44
N GLY A 19 -19.57 -5.30 -14.41
CA GLY A 19 -20.52 -4.23 -14.12
C GLY A 19 -19.84 -2.91 -13.72
N ALA A 20 -18.73 -2.96 -12.97
CA ALA A 20 -18.00 -1.77 -12.54
C ALA A 20 -17.22 -1.10 -13.69
N LEU A 21 -16.74 -1.88 -14.68
CA LEU A 21 -15.97 -1.36 -15.80
C LEU A 21 -16.81 -0.65 -16.87
N TYR A 22 -18.10 -1.02 -17.02
CA TYR A 22 -18.97 -0.41 -18.03
C TYR A 22 -19.38 1.04 -17.67
N PHE A 23 -19.32 1.42 -16.40
CA PHE A 23 -19.72 2.75 -15.94
C PHE A 23 -18.63 3.83 -16.12
N SER A 24 -17.38 3.42 -16.43
CA SER A 24 -16.22 4.32 -16.45
C SER A 24 -15.87 4.92 -17.82
N GLN A 25 -16.47 4.47 -18.93
CA GLN A 25 -15.97 4.83 -20.28
C GLN A 25 -16.60 6.07 -20.94
N GLU A 26 -17.64 6.70 -20.39
CA GLU A 26 -18.36 7.78 -21.11
C GLU A 26 -17.86 9.23 -20.87
N ARG A 27 -16.74 9.47 -20.18
CA ARG A 27 -16.30 10.85 -19.87
C ARG A 27 -14.90 11.19 -20.36
N MET A 28 -14.72 11.33 -21.67
CA MET A 28 -13.66 12.21 -22.22
C MET A 28 -14.13 12.88 -23.51
N ALA A 29 -14.65 14.10 -23.39
CA ALA A 29 -14.78 15.03 -24.51
C ALA A 29 -13.95 16.29 -24.20
N ALA A 30 -13.03 16.58 -25.11
CA ALA A 30 -12.04 17.65 -25.03
C ALA A 30 -12.67 19.06 -25.03
N THR A 31 -12.09 19.97 -24.26
CA THR A 31 -12.39 21.42 -24.36
C THR A 31 -11.12 22.18 -24.76
N THR A 32 -11.21 22.86 -25.89
CA THR A 32 -10.21 23.72 -26.52
C THR A 32 -10.23 25.10 -25.84
N VAL A 33 -9.08 25.58 -25.36
CA VAL A 33 -8.94 26.93 -24.77
C VAL A 33 -8.53 27.94 -25.85
N VAL A 34 -9.36 28.96 -26.07
CA VAL A 34 -9.11 30.11 -26.93
C VAL A 34 -8.45 31.21 -26.09
N GLY A 35 -7.29 31.69 -26.54
CA GLY A 35 -6.54 32.77 -25.89
C GLY A 35 -7.16 34.15 -26.16
N ASN A 36 -7.18 35.00 -25.13
CA ASN A 36 -7.47 36.42 -25.24
C ASN A 36 -6.35 37.24 -24.59
N THR A 37 -5.93 38.28 -25.33
CA THR A 37 -4.91 39.28 -25.02
C THR A 37 -5.38 40.25 -23.92
N PRO A 38 -4.51 40.73 -23.01
CA PRO A 38 -4.92 41.62 -21.94
C PRO A 38 -5.05 43.07 -22.46
N SER A 39 -6.18 43.71 -22.13
CA SER A 39 -6.36 45.16 -22.27
C SER A 39 -6.00 45.85 -20.96
N GLU A 40 -5.25 46.93 -21.09
CA GLU A 40 -4.76 47.83 -20.05
C GLU A 40 -5.94 48.61 -19.44
N VAL A 41 -6.16 48.51 -18.12
CA VAL A 41 -7.21 49.25 -17.40
C VAL A 41 -6.57 50.04 -16.26
N SER A 42 -6.78 51.34 -16.31
CA SER A 42 -6.38 52.36 -15.33
C SER A 42 -7.16 52.23 -14.01
N ILE A 43 -6.45 52.33 -12.89
CA ILE A 43 -6.99 52.25 -11.52
C ILE A 43 -7.24 53.66 -10.95
N PRO A 44 -8.45 53.97 -10.43
CA PRO A 44 -8.63 55.09 -9.51
C PRO A 44 -8.46 54.63 -8.05
N GLU A 45 -7.79 55.46 -7.25
CA GLU A 45 -7.65 55.30 -5.79
C GLU A 45 -9.03 55.32 -5.11
N ILE A 46 -9.38 54.22 -4.44
CA ILE A 46 -10.55 54.15 -3.56
C ILE A 46 -10.07 53.78 -2.16
N SER A 47 -10.05 54.79 -1.30
CA SER A 47 -9.98 54.66 0.16
C SER A 47 -11.23 53.94 0.66
N THR A 48 -11.07 52.70 1.15
CA THR A 48 -12.09 52.01 1.92
C THR A 48 -11.49 51.36 3.15
N THR A 49 -11.85 51.90 4.30
CA THR A 49 -11.75 51.27 5.61
C THR A 49 -12.54 49.96 5.57
N LYS A 50 -11.87 48.84 5.31
CA LYS A 50 -12.43 47.50 5.40
C LYS A 50 -12.13 46.92 6.77
N THR A 51 -13.20 46.72 7.52
CA THR A 51 -13.29 45.84 8.69
C THR A 51 -12.55 44.54 8.40
N VAL A 52 -11.53 44.23 9.20
CA VAL A 52 -10.83 42.94 9.17
C VAL A 52 -11.81 41.90 9.72
N THR A 53 -12.61 41.31 8.83
CA THR A 53 -13.22 40.01 9.10
C THR A 53 -12.07 39.02 9.22
N ALA A 54 -11.98 38.30 10.33
CA ALA A 54 -10.99 37.26 10.52
C ALA A 54 -11.07 36.29 9.34
N LEU A 55 -10.00 36.24 8.55
CA LEU A 55 -9.74 35.10 7.68
C LEU A 55 -9.55 33.93 8.63
N GLU A 56 -10.55 33.07 8.75
CA GLU A 56 -10.37 31.73 9.28
C GLU A 56 -9.34 31.06 8.36
N SER A 57 -8.09 31.06 8.82
CA SER A 57 -6.99 30.46 8.08
C SER A 57 -7.25 28.97 8.04
N ASN A 58 -7.56 28.43 6.86
CA ASN A 58 -7.55 26.98 6.63
C ASN A 58 -6.17 26.48 7.05
N VAL A 59 -6.10 25.78 8.18
CA VAL A 59 -4.85 25.24 8.70
C VAL A 59 -4.59 23.94 7.98
N GLU A 60 -3.45 23.85 7.29
CA GLU A 60 -2.98 22.59 6.74
C GLU A 60 -2.42 21.73 7.89
N ILE A 61 -2.95 20.52 8.03
CA ILE A 61 -2.59 19.60 9.11
C ILE A 61 -2.15 18.28 8.50
N GLY A 62 -0.96 17.81 8.91
CA GLY A 62 -0.49 16.46 8.68
C GLY A 62 -0.54 15.65 9.98
N THR A 63 -1.21 14.50 9.96
CA THR A 63 -1.35 13.65 11.16
C THR A 63 -1.50 12.17 10.79
N GLU A 64 -1.24 11.30 11.76
CA GLU A 64 -1.30 9.85 11.62
C GLU A 64 -2.08 9.23 12.78
N GLY A 65 -2.71 8.08 12.54
CA GLY A 65 -3.44 7.36 13.57
C GLY A 65 -4.13 6.10 13.04
N PHE A 66 -5.05 5.55 13.81
CA PHE A 66 -5.75 4.31 13.49
C PHE A 66 -7.22 4.55 13.18
N ALA A 67 -7.72 3.97 12.09
CA ALA A 67 -9.12 4.07 11.71
C ALA A 67 -10.01 3.43 12.78
N THR A 68 -10.97 4.19 13.30
CA THR A 68 -11.95 3.72 14.29
C THR A 68 -13.35 3.60 13.72
N ASN A 69 -13.66 4.37 12.66
CA ASN A 69 -14.93 4.30 11.95
C ASN A 69 -14.75 4.68 10.47
N VAL A 70 -15.54 4.07 9.58
CA VAL A 70 -15.64 4.40 8.16
C VAL A 70 -17.12 4.48 7.80
N ASP A 71 -17.62 5.69 7.56
CA ASP A 71 -18.99 5.96 7.17
C ASP A 71 -19.07 6.29 5.67
N VAL A 72 -19.57 5.31 4.91
CA VAL A 72 -19.77 5.41 3.46
C VAL A 72 -21.19 5.83 3.07
N SER A 73 -22.07 6.09 4.05
CA SER A 73 -23.49 6.35 3.77
C SER A 73 -23.72 7.63 2.96
N GLY A 74 -22.89 8.65 3.17
CA GLY A 74 -22.91 9.90 2.42
C GLY A 74 -22.61 9.73 0.93
N ALA A 75 -21.83 8.71 0.55
CA ALA A 75 -21.43 8.50 -0.85
C ALA A 75 -22.61 8.26 -1.80
N ALA A 76 -23.73 7.72 -1.30
CA ALA A 76 -24.94 7.51 -2.10
C ALA A 76 -25.71 8.81 -2.42
N PHE A 77 -25.39 9.89 -1.72
CA PHE A 77 -26.01 11.20 -1.84
C PHE A 77 -25.02 12.28 -2.28
N ASP A 78 -23.92 11.86 -2.91
CA ASP A 78 -22.83 12.73 -3.35
C ASP A 78 -22.14 13.50 -2.21
N GLU A 79 -22.30 13.01 -0.98
CA GLU A 79 -21.60 13.55 0.19
C GLU A 79 -20.23 12.86 0.35
N PRO A 80 -19.29 13.48 1.10
CA PRO A 80 -18.01 12.87 1.39
C PRO A 80 -18.15 11.57 2.18
N VAL A 81 -17.21 10.65 1.98
CA VAL A 81 -17.00 9.52 2.91
C VAL A 81 -16.28 10.06 4.13
N LEU A 82 -16.79 9.72 5.32
CA LEU A 82 -16.23 10.17 6.58
C LEU A 82 -15.45 9.05 7.25
N ILE A 83 -14.19 9.31 7.56
CA ILE A 83 -13.32 8.35 8.27
C ILE A 83 -12.90 8.96 9.59
N THR A 84 -13.27 8.34 10.70
CA THR A 84 -12.79 8.74 12.02
C THR A 84 -11.53 7.95 12.36
N PHE A 85 -10.52 8.62 12.90
CA PHE A 85 -9.30 8.00 13.36
C PHE A 85 -8.79 8.61 14.66
N GLU A 86 -8.06 7.80 15.42
CA GLU A 86 -7.45 8.15 16.69
C GLU A 86 -5.93 8.24 16.52
N THR A 87 -5.34 9.37 16.91
CA THR A 87 -3.88 9.56 16.86
C THR A 87 -3.20 8.90 18.06
N ASP A 88 -1.86 8.79 18.02
CA ASP A 88 -1.06 8.29 19.15
C ASP A 88 -1.18 9.16 20.42
N GLY A 89 -1.78 10.36 20.34
CA GLY A 89 -2.08 11.25 21.46
C GLY A 89 -3.52 11.16 21.97
N ASP A 90 -4.25 10.10 21.60
CA ASP A 90 -5.67 9.87 21.93
C ASP A 90 -6.61 10.98 21.43
N SER A 91 -6.21 11.71 20.38
CA SER A 91 -7.05 12.72 19.74
C SER A 91 -7.84 12.12 18.58
N LEU A 92 -9.16 12.36 18.58
CA LEU A 92 -10.04 11.95 17.48
C LEU A 92 -10.06 13.02 16.40
N HIS A 93 -9.91 12.57 15.15
CA HIS A 93 -10.03 13.39 13.96
C HIS A 93 -10.97 12.72 12.96
N THR A 94 -11.57 13.53 12.09
CA THR A 94 -12.39 13.04 10.98
C THR A 94 -11.79 13.49 9.66
N ILE A 95 -11.67 12.58 8.71
CA ILE A 95 -11.28 12.83 7.33
C ILE A 95 -12.55 12.84 6.50
N ALA A 96 -12.75 13.87 5.69
CA ALA A 96 -13.81 13.93 4.69
C ALA A 96 -13.20 13.74 3.31
N VAL A 97 -13.39 12.54 2.74
CA VAL A 97 -12.91 12.23 1.38
C VAL A 97 -14.03 12.55 0.40
N PRO A 98 -13.85 13.53 -0.49
CA PRO A 98 -14.87 13.86 -1.48
C PRO A 98 -15.10 12.65 -2.40
N THR A 99 -16.34 12.46 -2.87
CA THR A 99 -16.72 11.32 -3.72
C THR A 99 -16.78 11.73 -5.19
N ILE A 100 -17.61 12.73 -5.53
CA ILE A 100 -17.73 13.25 -6.90
C ILE A 100 -16.49 14.03 -7.33
N GLU A 101 -15.94 14.84 -6.44
CA GLU A 101 -14.85 15.78 -6.77
C GLU A 101 -13.48 15.11 -6.69
N LEU A 102 -13.41 13.87 -6.22
CA LEU A 102 -12.16 13.13 -6.06
C LEU A 102 -11.29 13.13 -7.32
N PRO A 103 -11.83 12.85 -8.53
CA PRO A 103 -11.05 12.88 -9.76
C PRO A 103 -10.56 14.28 -10.17
N LEU A 104 -11.13 15.33 -9.57
CA LEU A 104 -10.73 16.73 -9.78
C LEU A 104 -9.71 17.20 -8.73
N CYS A 105 -9.48 16.43 -7.67
CA CYS A 105 -8.49 16.75 -6.64
C CYS A 105 -7.08 16.80 -7.25
N ALA A 106 -6.32 17.84 -6.90
CA ALA A 106 -4.91 17.93 -7.27
C ALA A 106 -4.08 16.75 -6.72
N ALA A 107 -4.53 16.19 -5.59
CA ALA A 107 -3.93 15.02 -4.94
C ALA A 107 -4.56 13.67 -5.33
N TYR A 108 -5.41 13.56 -6.36
CA TYR A 108 -6.17 12.34 -6.67
C TYR A 108 -5.38 11.02 -6.54
N GLY A 109 -4.20 10.93 -7.18
CA GLY A 109 -3.34 9.73 -7.13
C GLY A 109 -2.63 9.47 -5.79
N LYS A 110 -2.76 10.37 -4.81
CA LYS A 110 -2.19 10.28 -3.46
C LYS A 110 -3.25 10.05 -2.39
N ILE A 111 -4.51 9.92 -2.79
CA ILE A 111 -5.64 9.65 -1.89
C ILE A 111 -6.01 8.19 -2.04
N ALA A 112 -5.93 7.45 -0.96
CA ALA A 112 -6.32 6.06 -0.89
C ALA A 112 -7.80 5.85 -1.26
N ASP A 113 -8.08 4.69 -1.86
CA ASP A 113 -9.46 4.25 -2.07
C ASP A 113 -10.10 3.99 -0.70
N VAL A 114 -11.22 4.66 -0.44
CA VAL A 114 -11.97 4.53 0.81
C VAL A 114 -12.48 3.11 1.05
N ASN A 115 -12.68 2.32 0.00
CA ASN A 115 -13.07 0.92 0.10
C ASN A 115 -11.93 0.02 0.61
N ASP A 116 -10.69 0.51 0.56
CA ASP A 116 -9.55 -0.18 1.16
C ASP A 116 -9.43 0.06 2.66
N ILE A 117 -10.16 1.01 3.24
CA ILE A 117 -10.00 1.35 4.66
C ILE A 117 -10.78 0.35 5.51
N LEU A 118 -10.08 -0.32 6.44
CA LEU A 118 -10.69 -1.12 7.49
C LEU A 118 -10.42 -0.50 8.87
N ILE A 119 -11.33 -0.74 9.81
CA ILE A 119 -11.10 -0.41 11.23
C ILE A 119 -9.82 -1.09 11.69
N GLY A 120 -8.93 -0.33 12.34
CA GLY A 120 -7.60 -0.77 12.77
C GLY A 120 -6.47 -0.54 11.76
N ASP A 121 -6.77 -0.14 10.52
CA ASP A 121 -5.73 0.27 9.58
C ASP A 121 -5.08 1.59 10.05
N ARG A 122 -3.78 1.73 9.79
CA ARG A 122 -3.02 2.94 10.10
C ARG A 122 -3.13 3.91 8.94
N LEU A 123 -3.67 5.10 9.22
CA LEU A 123 -3.86 6.20 8.30
C LEU A 123 -2.75 7.23 8.48
N SER A 124 -2.28 7.78 7.36
CA SER A 124 -1.47 9.00 7.35
C SER A 124 -2.13 9.96 6.37
N VAL A 125 -2.51 11.14 6.86
CA VAL A 125 -3.29 12.12 6.10
C VAL A 125 -2.66 13.49 6.19
N ARG A 126 -2.70 14.22 5.07
CA ARG A 126 -2.43 15.66 5.01
C ARG A 126 -3.53 16.32 4.20
N GLY A 127 -4.13 17.35 4.79
CA GLY A 127 -5.23 18.08 4.18
C GLY A 127 -5.48 19.41 4.86
N MET A 128 -6.46 20.15 4.34
CA MET A 128 -7.00 21.35 4.99
C MET A 128 -8.19 20.98 5.88
N THR A 129 -8.41 21.75 6.92
CA THR A 129 -9.61 21.65 7.74
C THR A 129 -10.79 22.39 7.08
N ASP A 130 -11.95 21.74 6.97
CA ASP A 130 -13.20 22.36 6.51
C ASP A 130 -13.94 23.12 7.63
N GLU A 131 -15.09 23.72 7.30
CA GLU A 131 -15.90 24.51 8.25
C GLU A 131 -16.38 23.69 9.47
N ASP A 132 -16.43 22.37 9.35
CA ASP A 132 -16.86 21.44 10.40
C ASP A 132 -15.67 20.83 11.17
N GLY A 133 -14.44 21.28 10.90
CA GLY A 133 -13.25 20.77 11.58
C GLY A 133 -12.70 19.46 11.00
N ARG A 134 -13.15 19.01 9.83
CA ARG A 134 -12.75 17.75 9.19
C ARG A 134 -11.56 17.97 8.25
N LEU A 135 -10.69 16.98 8.13
CA LEU A 135 -9.54 17.02 7.23
C LEU A 135 -9.96 16.61 5.80
N VAL A 136 -9.71 17.48 4.83
CA VAL A 136 -10.01 17.28 3.41
C VAL A 136 -8.68 17.17 2.63
N PRO A 137 -8.28 15.96 2.18
CA PRO A 137 -6.99 15.74 1.53
C PRO A 137 -7.04 15.99 0.01
N CYS A 138 -7.72 17.05 -0.46
CA CYS A 138 -8.02 17.24 -1.90
C CYS A 138 -7.39 18.48 -2.55
N ASP A 139 -7.37 19.61 -1.84
CA ASP A 139 -7.21 20.94 -2.46
C ASP A 139 -5.78 21.30 -2.93
N SER A 140 -4.76 20.58 -2.48
CA SER A 140 -3.36 20.84 -2.81
C SER A 140 -2.70 19.59 -3.37
N ASP A 141 -1.73 19.74 -4.27
CA ASP A 141 -0.93 18.63 -4.78
C ASP A 141 -0.03 17.99 -3.71
N LEU A 142 0.16 18.66 -2.57
CA LEU A 142 0.86 18.15 -1.40
C LEU A 142 -0.03 17.32 -0.47
N HIS A 143 -1.36 17.35 -0.64
CA HIS A 143 -2.26 16.54 0.15
C HIS A 143 -2.11 15.05 -0.16
N PHE A 144 -2.48 14.23 0.81
CA PHE A 144 -2.50 12.78 0.66
C PHE A 144 -3.39 12.13 1.72
N LEU A 145 -3.82 10.91 1.41
CA LEU A 145 -4.36 9.95 2.36
C LEU A 145 -3.75 8.60 2.01
N THR A 146 -2.94 8.06 2.91
CA THR A 146 -2.31 6.74 2.70
C THR A 146 -2.74 5.77 3.78
N ILE A 147 -2.84 4.50 3.39
CA ILE A 147 -3.24 3.41 4.29
C ILE A 147 -2.09 2.42 4.38
N SER A 148 -1.76 2.05 5.61
CA SER A 148 -0.91 0.91 5.91
C SER A 148 -1.63 -0.04 6.86
N THR A 149 -1.28 -1.31 6.81
CA THR A 149 -1.91 -2.34 7.64
C THR A 149 -0.86 -3.30 8.20
N VAL A 150 -1.21 -3.95 9.29
CA VAL A 150 -0.32 -4.91 9.97
C VAL A 150 -0.67 -6.31 9.47
N TYR A 151 0.33 -7.01 8.96
CA TYR A 151 0.25 -8.45 8.81
C TYR A 151 0.68 -9.12 10.11
N THR A 152 -0.08 -10.13 10.54
CA THR A 152 0.29 -11.03 11.65
C THR A 152 0.14 -12.47 11.18
N ASP A 153 1.21 -13.25 11.28
CA ASP A 153 1.13 -14.71 11.20
C ASP A 153 1.01 -15.29 12.61
N GLU A 154 -0.19 -15.77 12.93
CA GLU A 154 -0.50 -16.39 14.21
C GLU A 154 0.34 -17.64 14.51
N THR A 155 0.85 -18.30 13.46
CA THR A 155 1.64 -19.53 13.57
C THR A 155 2.98 -19.21 14.24
N THR A 156 3.72 -18.26 13.68
CA THR A 156 5.09 -17.93 14.09
C THR A 156 5.17 -16.69 14.97
N GLY A 157 4.10 -15.91 15.07
CA GLY A 157 4.10 -14.60 15.73
C GLY A 157 4.84 -13.52 14.95
N LEU A 158 5.17 -13.76 13.68
CA LEU A 158 5.74 -12.78 12.76
C LEU A 158 4.73 -11.67 12.49
N THR A 159 5.18 -10.43 12.58
CA THR A 159 4.40 -9.25 12.21
C THR A 159 5.23 -8.31 11.36
N PHE A 160 4.58 -7.56 10.47
CA PHE A 160 5.19 -6.46 9.72
C PHE A 160 4.10 -5.51 9.21
N VAL A 161 4.49 -4.29 8.84
CA VAL A 161 3.60 -3.28 8.27
C VAL A 161 3.84 -3.19 6.77
N TYR A 162 2.78 -3.10 5.98
CA TYR A 162 2.88 -2.87 4.53
C TYR A 162 1.85 -1.84 4.05
N ARG A 163 2.15 -1.19 2.92
CA ARG A 163 1.26 -0.20 2.29
C ARG A 163 0.06 -0.90 1.65
N LYS A 164 -1.14 -0.39 1.91
CA LYS A 164 -2.40 -0.93 1.36
C LYS A 164 -2.96 -0.07 0.23
N SER A 165 -2.82 1.26 0.29
CA SER A 165 -3.43 2.20 -0.68
C SER A 165 -2.75 3.59 -0.60
N PRO A 166 -2.81 4.45 -1.64
CA PRO A 166 -3.43 4.27 -2.97
C PRO A 166 -2.71 3.24 -3.85
N ASP A 167 -1.39 3.33 -3.98
CA ASP A 167 -0.58 2.42 -4.79
C ASP A 167 -0.02 1.25 -3.96
N GLY A 168 -0.86 0.59 -3.19
CA GLY A 168 -0.44 -0.45 -2.26
C GLY A 168 -0.37 -1.86 -2.83
N TYR A 169 -0.32 -2.82 -1.91
CA TYR A 169 -0.21 -4.24 -2.21
C TYR A 169 -1.53 -4.98 -1.99
N LEU A 170 -1.77 -5.98 -2.83
CA LEU A 170 -2.67 -7.08 -2.54
C LEU A 170 -1.87 -8.18 -1.85
N ARG A 171 -2.42 -8.68 -0.75
CA ARG A 171 -1.94 -9.89 -0.12
C ARG A 171 -2.47 -11.08 -0.91
N GLU A 172 -1.57 -11.89 -1.45
CA GLU A 172 -1.96 -13.10 -2.18
C GLU A 172 -2.45 -14.18 -1.20
N GLY A 173 -3.35 -15.05 -1.69
CA GLY A 173 -4.11 -15.98 -0.86
C GLY A 173 -3.31 -17.18 -0.34
N ASP A 174 -4.02 -18.18 0.20
CA ASP A 174 -3.43 -19.40 0.78
C ASP A 174 -2.59 -20.22 -0.22
N GLU A 175 -2.69 -19.96 -1.52
CA GLU A 175 -1.87 -20.57 -2.55
C GLU A 175 -0.36 -20.31 -2.38
N TYR A 176 0.01 -19.18 -1.74
CA TYR A 176 1.41 -18.87 -1.39
C TYR A 176 1.88 -19.47 -0.05
N LYS A 177 0.99 -20.20 0.65
CA LYS A 177 1.37 -21.06 1.79
C LYS A 177 1.81 -22.45 1.32
N ILE A 178 2.06 -22.65 0.04
CA ILE A 178 2.45 -23.95 -0.50
C ILE A 178 3.91 -23.85 -0.95
N SER A 179 4.76 -24.62 -0.27
CA SER A 179 6.13 -24.92 -0.69
C SER A 179 6.27 -26.41 -0.90
N THR A 180 7.16 -26.81 -1.80
CA THR A 180 7.62 -28.20 -1.90
C THR A 180 8.68 -28.55 -0.85
N ASP A 181 9.24 -27.54 -0.18
CA ASP A 181 10.22 -27.73 0.89
C ASP A 181 9.53 -28.31 2.16
N PRO A 182 9.98 -29.46 2.68
CA PRO A 182 9.40 -30.08 3.87
C PRO A 182 9.59 -29.27 5.17
N ASN A 183 10.52 -28.32 5.18
CA ASN A 183 10.79 -27.41 6.30
C ASN A 183 9.97 -26.12 6.22
N PHE A 184 9.23 -25.88 5.14
CA PHE A 184 8.38 -24.69 5.05
C PHE A 184 7.28 -24.70 6.11
N VAL A 185 7.10 -23.58 6.79
CA VAL A 185 6.14 -23.39 7.87
C VAL A 185 4.95 -22.57 7.38
N THR A 186 5.22 -21.39 6.84
CA THR A 186 4.21 -20.45 6.36
C THR A 186 4.83 -19.44 5.41
N GLY A 187 3.99 -18.70 4.69
CA GLY A 187 4.45 -17.62 3.84
C GLY A 187 3.32 -16.69 3.42
N VAL A 188 3.72 -15.52 2.97
CA VAL A 188 2.84 -14.52 2.38
C VAL A 188 3.58 -13.85 1.23
N ALA A 189 2.84 -13.51 0.18
CA ALA A 189 3.32 -12.72 -0.93
C ALA A 189 2.47 -11.45 -1.07
N LEU A 190 3.15 -10.35 -1.38
CA LEU A 190 2.58 -9.04 -1.61
C LEU A 190 2.86 -8.64 -3.06
N THR A 191 1.79 -8.50 -3.83
CA THR A 191 1.86 -8.07 -5.22
C THR A 191 1.23 -6.69 -5.35
N THR A 192 1.86 -5.79 -6.10
CA THR A 192 1.29 -4.45 -6.29
C THR A 192 -0.11 -4.54 -6.91
N LYS A 193 -1.05 -3.72 -6.43
CA LYS A 193 -2.42 -3.67 -6.99
C LYS A 193 -2.43 -3.46 -8.50
N LYS A 194 -1.59 -2.53 -8.96
CA LYS A 194 -1.38 -2.25 -10.38
C LYS A 194 -0.89 -3.49 -11.13
N GLY A 195 0.15 -4.15 -10.65
CA GLY A 195 0.70 -5.35 -11.30
C GLY A 195 -0.31 -6.50 -11.37
N ALA A 196 -1.08 -6.73 -10.30
CA ALA A 196 -2.14 -7.73 -10.27
C ALA A 196 -3.28 -7.40 -11.26
N LEU A 197 -3.70 -6.14 -11.32
CA LEU A 197 -4.75 -5.69 -12.25
C LEU A 197 -4.29 -5.80 -13.71
N GLU A 198 -3.07 -5.39 -14.01
CA GLU A 198 -2.48 -5.52 -15.35
C GLU A 198 -2.37 -6.98 -15.79
N LEU A 199 -2.07 -7.91 -14.88
CA LEU A 199 -2.06 -9.34 -15.16
C LEU A 199 -3.47 -9.86 -15.43
N LEU A 200 -4.45 -9.49 -14.59
CA LEU A 200 -5.83 -9.93 -14.71
C LEU A 200 -6.50 -9.46 -16.02
N LEU A 201 -6.18 -8.25 -16.46
CA LEU A 201 -6.72 -7.65 -17.68
C LEU A 201 -5.95 -8.04 -18.95
N SER A 202 -4.82 -8.77 -18.81
CA SER A 202 -3.99 -9.17 -19.95
C SER A 202 -4.63 -10.32 -20.74
N ASP A 203 -4.73 -10.16 -22.05
CA ASP A 203 -5.10 -11.22 -23.00
C ASP A 203 -3.89 -11.97 -23.58
N VAL A 204 -2.69 -11.46 -23.33
CA VAL A 204 -1.42 -12.08 -23.71
C VAL A 204 -0.77 -12.80 -22.52
N PRO A 205 -0.20 -14.00 -22.73
CA PRO A 205 0.64 -14.66 -21.74
C PRO A 205 1.80 -13.74 -21.33
N ARG A 206 1.99 -13.56 -20.02
CA ARG A 206 3.05 -12.72 -19.45
C ARG A 206 3.51 -13.28 -18.12
N GLU A 207 4.68 -12.85 -17.70
CA GLU A 207 5.24 -13.16 -16.38
C GLU A 207 4.41 -12.53 -15.26
N LEU A 208 4.46 -13.16 -14.08
CA LEU A 208 3.89 -12.58 -12.86
C LEU A 208 4.63 -11.29 -12.51
N PRO A 209 3.94 -10.25 -12.00
CA PRO A 209 4.60 -9.02 -11.57
C PRO A 209 5.60 -9.27 -10.44
N PRO A 210 6.62 -8.41 -10.28
CA PRO A 210 7.48 -8.43 -9.09
C PRO A 210 6.67 -8.35 -7.81
N SER A 211 7.09 -9.10 -6.81
CA SER A 211 6.40 -9.24 -5.54
C SER A 211 7.37 -9.23 -4.35
N ILE A 212 6.83 -8.97 -3.16
CA ILE A 212 7.55 -9.10 -1.91
C ILE A 212 7.05 -10.36 -1.19
N LYS A 213 7.94 -11.34 -1.03
CA LYS A 213 7.64 -12.64 -0.43
C LYS A 213 8.29 -12.72 0.93
N LEU A 214 7.52 -13.08 1.95
CA LEU A 214 8.01 -13.42 3.28
C LEU A 214 7.69 -14.87 3.55
N ARG A 215 8.71 -15.72 3.69
CA ARG A 215 8.56 -17.17 3.85
C ARG A 215 9.35 -17.65 5.06
N VAL A 216 8.69 -18.47 5.90
CA VAL A 216 9.26 -19.01 7.12
C VAL A 216 9.54 -20.50 6.95
N TYR A 217 10.72 -20.92 7.39
CA TYR A 217 11.20 -22.30 7.35
C TYR A 217 11.68 -22.72 8.72
N LYS A 218 11.61 -24.02 9.02
CA LYS A 218 12.26 -24.61 10.19
C LYS A 218 13.78 -24.52 10.04
N ASN A 219 14.45 -24.27 11.15
CA ASN A 219 15.90 -24.24 11.28
C ASN A 219 16.35 -25.18 12.40
N SER A 220 16.02 -26.46 12.26
CA SER A 220 16.26 -27.48 13.29
C SER A 220 17.74 -27.78 13.54
N GLU A 221 18.62 -27.34 12.63
CA GLU A 221 20.08 -27.45 12.77
C GLU A 221 20.71 -26.21 13.41
N GLU A 222 19.90 -25.22 13.82
CA GLU A 222 20.35 -23.97 14.44
C GLU A 222 21.40 -23.22 13.59
N GLN A 223 21.29 -23.32 12.27
CA GLN A 223 22.21 -22.68 11.34
C GLN A 223 22.15 -21.16 11.48
N SER A 224 23.30 -20.49 11.36
CA SER A 224 23.31 -19.04 11.19
C SER A 224 22.60 -18.64 9.89
N PRO A 225 22.10 -17.40 9.76
CA PRO A 225 21.43 -16.96 8.54
C PRO A 225 22.23 -17.19 7.25
N LEU A 226 23.56 -16.96 7.28
CA LEU A 226 24.42 -17.17 6.11
C LEU A 226 24.65 -18.66 5.80
N GLU A 227 24.81 -19.50 6.81
CA GLU A 227 24.93 -20.96 6.63
C GLU A 227 23.64 -21.53 6.04
N TRP A 228 22.49 -21.12 6.57
CA TRP A 228 21.20 -21.53 6.05
C TRP A 228 21.01 -21.07 4.60
N ALA A 229 21.37 -19.83 4.29
CA ALA A 229 21.29 -19.28 2.93
C ALA A 229 22.07 -20.13 1.91
N LYS A 230 23.30 -20.52 2.27
CA LYS A 230 24.18 -21.35 1.45
C LYS A 230 23.64 -22.77 1.28
N ALA A 231 23.14 -23.37 2.35
CA ALA A 231 22.60 -24.73 2.34
C ALA A 231 21.27 -24.83 1.57
N ASN A 232 20.47 -23.76 1.56
CA ASN A 232 19.13 -23.70 0.95
C ASN A 232 19.09 -22.75 -0.25
N ALA A 233 20.08 -22.85 -1.14
CA ALA A 233 20.29 -21.93 -2.26
C ALA A 233 19.07 -21.71 -3.19
N VAL A 234 18.16 -22.69 -3.27
CA VAL A 234 16.91 -22.60 -4.04
C VAL A 234 15.91 -21.66 -3.38
N GLU A 235 15.77 -21.72 -2.06
CA GLU A 235 14.82 -20.88 -1.31
C GLU A 235 15.39 -19.49 -1.04
N SER A 236 16.72 -19.38 -0.88
CA SER A 236 17.42 -18.13 -0.60
C SER A 236 17.87 -17.37 -1.85
N ASN A 237 17.84 -17.98 -3.04
CA ASN A 237 18.52 -17.49 -4.25
C ASN A 237 20.00 -17.16 -4.05
N TYR A 238 20.69 -17.79 -3.08
CA TYR A 238 22.10 -17.50 -2.78
C TYR A 238 23.01 -17.73 -4.00
N ALA A 239 22.70 -18.71 -4.85
CA ALA A 239 23.47 -18.99 -6.07
C ALA A 239 23.42 -17.85 -7.12
N LEU A 240 22.49 -16.90 -6.97
CA LEU A 240 22.29 -15.75 -7.86
C LEU A 240 22.77 -14.44 -7.23
N ALA A 241 23.45 -14.49 -6.08
CA ALA A 241 23.94 -13.30 -5.40
C ALA A 241 24.98 -12.55 -6.26
N LEU A 242 24.78 -11.25 -6.44
CA LEU A 242 25.68 -10.39 -7.22
C LEU A 242 26.98 -10.07 -6.46
N PHE A 243 26.91 -10.06 -5.14
CA PHE A 243 28.00 -9.74 -4.23
C PHE A 243 27.96 -10.65 -3.02
N GLU A 244 29.05 -10.68 -2.25
CA GLU A 244 29.08 -11.37 -0.97
C GLU A 244 28.00 -10.79 -0.03
N PRO A 245 27.20 -11.65 0.62
CA PRO A 245 26.19 -11.17 1.53
C PRO A 245 26.77 -10.44 2.74
N ALA A 246 26.08 -9.41 3.20
CA ALA A 246 26.49 -8.55 4.30
C ALA A 246 25.64 -8.81 5.55
N GLU A 247 26.26 -8.68 6.72
CA GLU A 247 25.54 -8.64 7.99
C GLU A 247 24.74 -7.34 8.09
N ILE A 248 23.47 -7.48 8.44
CA ILE A 248 22.51 -6.38 8.56
C ILE A 248 21.55 -6.67 9.73
N SER A 249 20.53 -5.84 9.90
CA SER A 249 19.46 -6.09 10.87
C SER A 249 18.10 -6.10 10.18
N VAL A 250 17.25 -7.05 10.60
CA VAL A 250 15.83 -7.10 10.25
C VAL A 250 15.06 -6.93 11.56
N GLY A 251 14.31 -5.83 11.69
CA GLY A 251 13.80 -5.37 12.97
C GLY A 251 14.94 -5.14 13.98
N LYS A 252 14.98 -5.95 15.05
CA LYS A 252 16.03 -5.90 16.09
C LYS A 252 16.92 -7.15 16.13
N ARG A 253 16.92 -7.95 15.06
CA ARG A 253 17.68 -9.20 14.98
C ARG A 253 18.78 -9.09 13.92
N GLU A 254 19.91 -9.73 14.21
CA GLU A 254 20.97 -9.93 13.24
C GLU A 254 20.48 -10.80 12.08
N ALA A 255 20.86 -10.39 10.87
CA ALA A 255 20.41 -10.99 9.64
C ALA A 255 21.53 -10.90 8.60
N VAL A 256 21.35 -11.61 7.49
CA VAL A 256 22.19 -11.45 6.30
C VAL A 256 21.35 -10.89 5.16
N GLY A 257 21.93 -9.94 4.42
CA GLY A 257 21.29 -9.25 3.31
C GLY A 257 22.15 -9.29 2.05
N PHE A 258 21.52 -9.49 0.90
CA PHE A 258 22.19 -9.43 -0.40
C PHE A 258 21.23 -9.11 -1.54
N THR A 259 21.80 -8.77 -2.70
CA THR A 259 21.06 -8.59 -3.95
C THR A 259 21.30 -9.80 -4.83
N ALA A 260 20.24 -10.32 -5.43
CA ALA A 260 20.28 -11.42 -6.39
C ALA A 260 19.70 -10.99 -7.74
N ASP A 261 20.23 -11.57 -8.81
CA ASP A 261 19.79 -11.34 -10.19
C ASP A 261 19.17 -12.62 -10.75
N GLY A 262 17.84 -12.69 -10.72
CA GLY A 262 17.04 -13.84 -11.17
C GLY A 262 16.13 -13.46 -12.34
N LEU A 263 14.84 -13.82 -12.25
CA LEU A 263 13.84 -13.31 -13.20
C LEU A 263 13.66 -11.79 -13.05
N TYR A 264 13.73 -11.32 -11.81
CA TYR A 264 13.78 -9.91 -11.43
C TYR A 264 14.99 -9.68 -10.54
N MET A 265 15.45 -8.44 -10.48
CA MET A 265 16.35 -8.00 -9.41
C MET A 265 15.63 -8.16 -8.08
N ALA A 266 16.32 -8.70 -7.07
CA ALA A 266 15.73 -8.95 -5.78
C ALA A 266 16.66 -8.55 -4.64
N LYS A 267 16.10 -7.89 -3.61
CA LYS A 267 16.74 -7.76 -2.30
C LYS A 267 16.30 -8.91 -1.42
N ILE A 268 17.26 -9.58 -0.81
CA ILE A 268 17.03 -10.77 -0.01
C ILE A 268 17.57 -10.56 1.39
N TYR A 269 16.73 -10.86 2.37
CA TYR A 269 17.06 -10.80 3.79
C TYR A 269 16.76 -12.15 4.42
N ILE A 270 17.69 -12.66 5.21
CA ILE A 270 17.54 -13.93 5.91
C ILE A 270 17.84 -13.68 7.38
N VAL A 271 16.90 -14.06 8.25
CA VAL A 271 16.96 -13.80 9.69
C VAL A 271 16.55 -15.05 10.46
N ALA A 272 17.36 -15.43 11.44
CA ALA A 272 17.05 -16.52 12.36
C ALA A 272 16.21 -15.99 13.53
N PHE A 273 15.15 -16.71 13.89
CA PHE A 273 14.32 -16.39 15.05
C PHE A 273 13.68 -17.65 15.65
N GLY A 274 13.95 -17.92 16.94
CA GLY A 274 13.58 -19.17 17.57
C GLY A 274 14.14 -20.36 16.80
N GLU A 275 13.31 -21.37 16.54
CA GLU A 275 13.64 -22.56 15.73
C GLU A 275 13.39 -22.34 14.22
N ASN A 276 13.27 -21.10 13.77
CA ASN A 276 12.89 -20.77 12.40
C ASN A 276 13.88 -19.81 11.71
N ILE A 277 13.77 -19.78 10.38
CA ILE A 277 14.38 -18.80 9.48
C ILE A 277 13.26 -18.08 8.74
N LEU A 278 13.31 -16.76 8.71
CA LEU A 278 12.50 -15.93 7.81
C LEU A 278 13.39 -15.52 6.64
N THR A 279 12.86 -15.74 5.44
CA THR A 279 13.37 -15.17 4.19
C THR A 279 12.43 -14.06 3.74
N ILE A 280 12.99 -12.91 3.38
CA ILE A 280 12.28 -11.79 2.75
C ILE A 280 12.91 -11.60 1.38
N THR A 281 12.14 -11.86 0.33
CA THR A 281 12.57 -11.67 -1.06
C THR A 281 11.72 -10.58 -1.67
N GLY A 282 12.30 -9.40 -1.84
CA GLY A 282 11.66 -8.26 -2.46
C GLY A 282 12.13 -8.07 -3.89
N GLU A 283 11.27 -8.40 -4.85
CA GLU A 283 11.55 -8.26 -6.28
C GLU A 283 11.21 -6.85 -6.77
N TYR A 284 12.04 -6.29 -7.65
CA TYR A 284 11.84 -4.96 -8.23
C TYR A 284 12.39 -4.88 -9.65
N LEU A 285 11.87 -3.93 -10.43
CA LEU A 285 12.36 -3.65 -11.79
C LEU A 285 13.47 -2.59 -11.77
N GLU A 286 13.28 -1.55 -10.94
CA GLU A 286 14.13 -0.36 -10.89
C GLU A 286 14.34 0.05 -9.42
N GLU A 287 15.53 0.56 -9.07
CA GLU A 287 15.88 0.93 -7.69
C GLU A 287 15.14 2.19 -7.19
N ASP A 288 14.60 3.01 -8.09
CA ASP A 288 13.74 4.15 -7.77
C ASP A 288 12.25 3.78 -7.80
N SER A 289 11.92 2.51 -8.01
CA SER A 289 10.54 2.03 -7.94
C SER A 289 10.00 2.11 -6.51
N MET A 290 8.69 2.22 -6.40
CA MET A 290 7.98 2.12 -5.12
C MET A 290 8.26 0.78 -4.42
N ALA A 291 8.28 -0.32 -5.18
CA ALA A 291 8.54 -1.64 -4.63
C ALA A 291 9.90 -1.71 -3.95
N TYR A 292 10.93 -1.14 -4.57
CA TYR A 292 12.27 -1.09 -3.99
C TYR A 292 12.29 -0.39 -2.62
N ARG A 293 11.61 0.76 -2.50
CA ARG A 293 11.54 1.52 -1.23
C ARG A 293 10.74 0.79 -0.16
N ASP A 294 9.63 0.18 -0.55
CA ASP A 294 8.71 -0.47 0.39
C ASP A 294 9.28 -1.77 0.99
N ILE A 295 10.25 -2.42 0.31
CA ILE A 295 11.01 -3.55 0.88
C ILE A 295 11.70 -3.15 2.18
N GLU A 296 12.44 -2.04 2.18
CA GLU A 296 13.14 -1.56 3.37
C GLU A 296 12.15 -1.14 4.46
N GLN A 297 11.02 -0.55 4.09
CA GLN A 297 9.97 -0.20 5.05
C GLN A 297 9.42 -1.46 5.74
N ILE A 298 9.17 -2.53 4.99
CA ILE A 298 8.73 -3.81 5.55
C ILE A 298 9.81 -4.36 6.48
N VAL A 299 11.06 -4.47 6.03
CA VAL A 299 12.19 -4.98 6.81
C VAL A 299 12.34 -4.27 8.16
N ASN A 300 12.18 -2.94 8.16
CA ASN A 300 12.29 -2.12 9.38
C ASN A 300 11.11 -2.28 10.35
N THR A 301 9.97 -2.79 9.88
CA THR A 301 8.77 -3.01 10.72
C THR A 301 8.57 -4.46 11.11
N VAL A 302 9.43 -5.37 10.63
CA VAL A 302 9.40 -6.78 11.04
C VAL A 302 9.60 -6.90 12.55
N SER A 303 8.70 -7.65 13.20
CA SER A 303 8.82 -8.00 14.60
C SER A 303 8.36 -9.43 14.89
N PHE A 304 8.90 -10.02 15.96
CA PHE A 304 8.69 -11.41 16.34
C PHE A 304 8.13 -11.45 17.76
N SER A 305 6.89 -11.91 17.93
CA SER A 305 6.23 -11.98 19.24
C SER A 305 6.48 -13.28 20.00
N LYS A 306 6.88 -14.35 19.31
CA LYS A 306 7.27 -15.64 19.90
C LYS A 306 8.79 -15.79 19.81
N SER A 307 9.43 -16.02 20.95
CA SER A 307 10.88 -16.30 21.08
C SER A 307 11.14 -17.79 21.06
#